data_AF-A0A5B1REW1-F1
#
_entry.id   AF-A0A5B1REW1-F1
#
_cell.length_a   1.000
_cell.length_b   1.000
_cell.length_c   1.000
_cell.angle_alpha   90.00
_cell.angle_beta   90.00
_cell.angle_gamma   90.00
#
_symmetry.space_group_name_H-M   'P 1'
#
loop_
_entity.id
_entity.type
_entity.pdbx_description
1 polymer ?
#
loop_
_entity_poly.entity_id
_entity_poly.type
_entity_poly.pdbx_seq_one_letter_code
_entity_poly.pdbx_strand_id
1 'polypeptide(L)'
;MMLWIKGCLTPQEIRNRLEQKDSQFQQAMIAYLESTHQGGYIDTTASDISVKMATTESEVKGTPNPTLTLPIAPPKDCSKHNEPQILCQACMSMKQWQDQYKETTNELLFRCNRHTCHP
;
A
#
# COMPACT_ATOMS: atom_id res chain seq x y z
N MET A 1 -8.64 26.06 10.81
CA MET A 1 -8.59 25.09 11.94
C MET A 1 -8.57 23.69 11.34
N MET A 2 -7.44 22.98 11.47
CA MET A 2 -7.19 21.73 10.74
C MET A 2 -8.01 20.58 11.35
N LEU A 3 -8.83 19.91 10.52
CA LEU A 3 -9.82 18.90 10.95
C LEU A 3 -9.20 17.74 11.74
N TRP A 4 -7.93 17.43 11.51
CA TRP A 4 -7.22 16.38 12.25
C TRP A 4 -7.07 16.69 13.75
N ILE A 5 -7.08 17.94 14.19
CA ILE A 5 -6.92 18.28 15.63
C ILE A 5 -8.23 18.06 16.40
N LYS A 6 -9.39 18.19 15.75
CA LYS A 6 -10.70 18.10 16.43
C LYS A 6 -11.10 16.69 16.85
N GLY A 7 -10.46 15.66 16.28
CA GLY A 7 -10.70 14.25 16.62
C GLY A 7 -9.49 13.54 17.21
N CYS A 8 -8.39 14.26 17.46
CA CYS A 8 -7.18 13.66 18.01
C CYS A 8 -7.22 13.64 19.54
N LEU A 9 -6.92 12.47 20.11
CA LEU A 9 -6.64 12.34 21.53
C LEU A 9 -5.41 13.18 21.89
N THR A 10 -5.48 13.84 23.03
CA THR A 10 -4.31 14.47 23.65
C THR A 10 -3.28 13.41 24.07
N PRO A 11 -1.99 13.76 24.19
CA PRO A 11 -0.97 12.83 24.66
C PRO A 11 -1.32 12.16 26.00
N GLN A 12 -2.01 12.88 26.89
CA GLN A 12 -2.46 12.35 28.17
C GLN A 12 -3.58 11.32 28.01
N GLU A 13 -4.54 11.53 27.12
CA GLU A 13 -5.60 10.57 26.84
C GLU A 13 -5.05 9.30 26.19
N ILE A 14 -4.09 9.43 25.27
CA ILE A 14 -3.39 8.28 24.67
C ILE A 14 -2.71 7.47 25.77
N ARG A 15 -1.94 8.12 26.67
CA ARG A 15 -1.28 7.46 27.80
C ARG A 15 -2.29 6.75 28.70
N ASN A 16 -3.38 7.41 29.07
CA ASN A 16 -4.41 6.82 29.93
C ASN A 16 -5.03 5.58 29.28
N ARG A 17 -5.34 5.60 27.97
CA ARG A 17 -5.90 4.44 27.26
C ARG A 17 -4.89 3.29 27.14
N LEU A 18 -3.61 3.60 26.98
CA LEU A 18 -2.53 2.61 27.03
C LEU A 18 -2.38 2.01 28.44
N GLU A 19 -2.50 2.81 29.51
CA GLU A 19 -2.38 2.32 30.90
C GLU A 19 -3.61 1.51 31.35
N GLN A 20 -4.80 1.86 30.86
CA GLN A 20 -6.06 1.17 31.15
C GLN A 20 -6.15 -0.24 30.51
N LYS A 21 -5.12 -0.66 29.75
CA LYS A 21 -5.13 -1.91 28.98
C LYS A 21 -6.36 -2.03 28.07
N ASP A 22 -6.77 -0.90 27.46
CA ASP A 22 -7.74 -0.89 26.36
C ASP A 22 -7.15 -1.72 25.21
N SER A 23 -7.49 -3.01 25.18
CA SER A 23 -6.82 -4.00 24.34
C SER A 23 -6.98 -3.67 22.86
N GLN A 24 -8.13 -3.12 22.48
CA GLN A 24 -8.41 -2.72 21.10
C GLN A 24 -7.57 -1.52 20.70
N PHE A 25 -7.52 -0.48 21.54
CA PHE A 25 -6.70 0.71 21.25
C PHE A 25 -5.21 0.38 21.22
N GLN A 26 -4.72 -0.42 22.18
CA GLN A 26 -3.33 -0.87 22.23
C GLN A 26 -2.96 -1.69 20.99
N GLN A 27 -3.77 -2.68 20.61
CA GLN A 27 -3.51 -3.51 19.43
C GLN A 27 -3.49 -2.69 18.15
N ALA A 28 -4.45 -1.76 17.98
CA ALA A 28 -4.48 -0.88 16.81
C ALA A 28 -3.26 0.05 16.75
N MET A 29 -2.81 0.56 17.89
CA MET A 29 -1.63 1.43 17.98
C MET A 29 -0.34 0.65 17.70
N ILE A 30 -0.21 -0.57 18.23
CA ILE A 30 0.92 -1.46 17.96
C ILE A 30 0.95 -1.82 16.48
N ALA A 31 -0.18 -2.26 15.91
CA ALA A 31 -0.28 -2.58 14.48
C ALA A 31 0.06 -1.38 13.60
N TYR A 32 -0.37 -0.17 13.97
CA TYR A 32 0.02 1.05 13.28
C TYR A 32 1.54 1.27 13.36
N LEU A 33 2.14 1.22 14.55
CA LEU A 33 3.58 1.41 14.72
C LEU A 33 4.40 0.37 13.96
N GLU A 34 4.00 -0.90 14.01
CA GLU A 34 4.61 -1.99 13.23
C GLU A 34 4.48 -1.74 11.72
N SER A 35 3.31 -1.27 11.26
CA SER A 35 3.09 -0.91 9.86
C SER A 35 3.86 0.33 9.40
N THR A 36 4.24 1.23 10.32
CA THR A 36 5.06 2.40 9.99
C THR A 36 6.55 2.07 9.91
N HIS A 37 7.01 1.04 10.62
CA HIS A 37 8.42 0.65 10.69
C HIS A 37 8.84 -0.34 9.60
N GLN A 38 7.90 -1.12 9.08
CA GLN A 38 8.11 -1.96 7.90
C GLN A 38 7.44 -1.26 6.74
N GLY A 39 8.17 -0.89 5.68
CA GLY A 39 7.56 -0.33 4.47
C GLY A 39 6.51 -1.30 3.92
N GLY A 40 5.25 -1.09 4.31
CA GLY A 40 4.17 -2.05 4.10
C GLY A 40 3.74 -2.10 2.64
N TYR A 41 3.43 -3.29 2.16
CA TYR A 41 2.86 -3.50 0.83
C TYR A 41 1.34 -3.33 0.89
N ILE A 42 0.71 -2.98 -0.23
CA ILE A 42 -0.71 -2.59 -0.25
C ILE A 42 -1.64 -3.79 0.00
N ASP A 43 -1.36 -4.92 -0.62
CA ASP A 43 -2.24 -6.09 -0.67
C ASP A 43 -1.48 -7.43 -0.69
N THR A 44 -0.23 -7.42 -0.26
CA THR A 44 0.65 -8.58 -0.32
C THR A 44 1.68 -8.55 0.82
N THR A 45 2.52 -9.58 0.90
CA THR A 45 3.57 -9.71 1.91
C THR A 45 4.97 -9.70 1.27
N ALA A 46 5.99 -9.46 2.09
CA ALA A 46 7.38 -9.46 1.62
C ALA A 46 7.79 -10.80 0.99
N SER A 47 7.31 -11.93 1.55
CA SER A 47 7.60 -13.27 1.03
C SER A 47 6.98 -13.48 -0.34
N ASP A 48 5.72 -13.08 -0.53
CA ASP A 48 5.01 -13.29 -1.79
C ASP A 48 5.63 -12.47 -2.94
N ILE A 49 6.01 -11.22 -2.68
CA ILE A 49 6.71 -10.40 -3.66
C ILE A 49 8.09 -10.98 -3.97
N SER A 50 8.81 -11.49 -2.97
CA SER A 50 10.14 -12.07 -3.22
C SER A 50 10.11 -13.27 -4.16
N VAL A 51 9.10 -14.14 -4.01
CA VAL A 51 8.87 -15.28 -4.91
C VAL A 51 8.48 -14.77 -6.30
N LYS A 52 7.54 -13.82 -6.37
CA LYS A 52 7.09 -13.23 -7.63
C LYS A 52 8.23 -12.57 -8.41
N MET A 53 9.11 -11.83 -7.74
CA MET A 53 10.28 -11.20 -8.35
C MET A 53 11.30 -12.24 -8.85
N ALA A 54 11.56 -13.30 -8.09
CA ALA A 54 12.43 -14.39 -8.54
C ALA A 54 11.92 -15.08 -9.82
N THR A 55 10.61 -15.27 -9.93
CA THR A 55 9.97 -15.82 -11.14
C THR A 55 10.00 -14.82 -12.31
N THR A 56 9.66 -13.55 -12.06
CA THR A 56 9.53 -12.52 -13.11
C THR A 56 10.88 -12.12 -13.70
N GLU A 57 11.94 -11.99 -12.89
CA GLU A 57 13.30 -11.70 -13.37
C GLU A 57 13.88 -12.85 -14.21
N SER A 58 13.43 -14.08 -13.95
CA SER A 58 13.84 -15.27 -14.71
C SER A 58 13.08 -15.44 -16.02
N GLU A 59 11.83 -14.95 -16.10
CA GLU A 59 10.90 -15.27 -17.19
C GLU A 59 10.66 -14.12 -18.20
N VAL A 60 10.88 -12.84 -17.84
CA VAL A 60 10.51 -11.71 -18.72
C VAL A 60 11.70 -10.82 -19.06
N LYS A 61 12.43 -11.18 -20.12
CA LYS A 61 13.32 -10.25 -20.84
C LYS A 61 12.46 -9.18 -21.54
N GLY A 62 12.17 -8.07 -20.88
CA GLY A 62 11.56 -6.91 -21.53
C GLY A 62 10.73 -5.98 -20.65
N THR A 63 10.32 -6.40 -19.45
CA THR A 63 9.60 -5.50 -18.53
C THR A 63 10.59 -4.51 -17.94
N PRO A 64 10.41 -3.19 -18.16
CA PRO A 64 11.34 -2.20 -17.66
C PRO A 64 11.19 -2.06 -16.14
N ASN A 65 12.32 -1.91 -15.45
CA ASN A 65 12.34 -1.73 -13.99
C ASN A 65 11.50 -0.49 -13.60
N PRO A 66 10.51 -0.64 -12.70
CA PRO A 66 9.66 0.48 -12.30
C PRO A 66 10.43 1.59 -11.58
N THR A 67 11.62 1.31 -11.00
CA THR A 67 12.48 2.36 -10.42
C THR A 67 13.11 3.28 -11.47
N LEU A 68 13.10 2.87 -12.74
CA LEU A 68 13.69 3.61 -13.87
C LEU A 68 12.63 4.15 -14.85
N THR A 69 11.34 3.97 -14.55
CA THR A 69 10.25 4.40 -15.42
C THR A 69 9.24 5.26 -14.65
N LEU A 70 8.47 6.07 -15.39
CA LEU A 70 7.39 6.84 -14.79
C LEU A 70 6.15 5.95 -14.61
N PRO A 71 5.36 6.18 -13.54
CA PRO A 71 4.13 5.45 -13.34
C PRO A 71 3.12 5.72 -14.46
N ILE A 72 2.32 4.71 -14.78
CA ILE A 72 1.24 4.83 -15.75
C ILE A 72 0.16 5.74 -15.16
N ALA A 73 -0.24 6.77 -15.91
CA ALA A 73 -1.30 7.68 -15.49
C ALA A 73 -2.65 6.95 -15.41
N PRO A 74 -3.53 7.32 -14.45
CA PRO A 74 -4.85 6.74 -14.36
C PRO A 74 -5.69 7.02 -15.63
N PRO A 75 -6.55 6.09 -16.03
CA PRO A 75 -7.51 6.34 -17.09
C PRO A 75 -8.55 7.38 -16.64
N LYS A 76 -9.28 7.94 -17.59
CA LYS A 76 -10.37 8.87 -17.28
C LYS A 76 -11.47 8.20 -16.48
N ASP A 77 -12.05 8.93 -15.53
CA ASP A 77 -13.17 8.46 -14.73
C ASP A 77 -14.38 8.08 -15.58
N CYS A 78 -15.14 7.10 -15.11
CA CYS A 78 -16.39 6.70 -15.75
C CYS A 78 -17.48 7.73 -15.42
N SER A 79 -17.95 8.48 -16.42
CA SER A 79 -19.02 9.47 -16.22
C SER A 79 -20.42 8.87 -16.02
N LYS A 80 -20.59 7.55 -16.21
CA LYS A 80 -21.90 6.88 -16.22
C LYS A 80 -22.25 6.17 -14.92
N HIS A 81 -21.25 5.84 -14.10
CA HIS A 81 -21.43 5.02 -12.92
C HIS A 81 -20.64 5.62 -11.75
N ASN A 82 -21.29 5.66 -10.58
CA ASN A 82 -20.61 6.01 -9.32
C ASN A 82 -19.88 4.80 -8.70
N GLU A 83 -20.25 3.58 -9.10
CA GLU A 83 -19.66 2.34 -8.62
C GLU A 83 -19.13 1.49 -9.80
N PRO A 84 -18.06 0.71 -9.61
CA PRO A 84 -17.45 -0.07 -10.69
C PRO A 84 -18.43 -1.12 -11.27
N GLN A 85 -18.65 -1.07 -12.58
CA GLN A 85 -19.49 -2.03 -13.30
C GLN A 85 -18.66 -2.93 -14.21
N ILE A 86 -18.87 -4.25 -14.12
CA ILE A 86 -18.10 -5.27 -14.88
C ILE A 86 -18.29 -5.10 -16.40
N LEU A 87 -19.50 -4.74 -16.84
CA LEU A 87 -19.82 -4.56 -18.26
C LEU A 87 -19.41 -3.18 -18.80
N CYS A 88 -18.86 -2.30 -17.96
CA CYS A 88 -18.41 -0.98 -18.40
C CYS A 88 -16.90 -0.95 -18.63
N GLN A 89 -16.49 -0.70 -19.87
CA GLN A 89 -15.07 -0.65 -20.24
C GLN A 89 -14.28 0.38 -19.42
N ALA A 90 -14.84 1.57 -19.18
CA ALA A 90 -14.15 2.62 -18.40
C ALA A 90 -13.93 2.19 -16.93
N CYS A 91 -14.93 1.58 -16.31
CA CYS A 91 -14.81 1.04 -14.94
C CYS A 91 -13.78 -0.09 -14.88
N MET A 92 -13.78 -0.99 -15.87
CA MET A 92 -12.82 -2.09 -15.94
C MET A 92 -11.40 -1.61 -16.21
N SER A 93 -11.21 -0.60 -17.07
CA SER A 93 -9.91 0.02 -17.28
C SER A 93 -9.38 0.70 -16.02
N MET A 94 -10.24 1.38 -15.25
CA MET A 94 -9.85 1.95 -13.96
C MET A 94 -9.46 0.85 -12.97
N LYS A 95 -10.23 -0.23 -12.87
CA LYS A 95 -9.91 -1.37 -12.01
C LYS A 95 -8.57 -2.01 -12.40
N GLN A 96 -8.36 -2.25 -13.68
CA GLN A 96 -7.11 -2.79 -14.21
C GLN A 96 -5.92 -1.88 -13.87
N TRP A 97 -6.08 -0.57 -14.04
CA TRP A 97 -5.05 0.39 -13.65
C TRP A 97 -4.77 0.36 -12.15
N GLN A 98 -5.80 0.26 -11.31
CA GLN A 98 -5.63 0.14 -9.84
C GLN A 98 -4.83 -1.12 -9.48
N ASP A 99 -5.13 -2.25 -10.12
CA ASP A 99 -4.41 -3.50 -9.88
C ASP A 99 -2.93 -3.39 -10.32
N GLN A 100 -2.67 -2.79 -11.48
CA GLN A 100 -1.30 -2.50 -11.96
C GLN A 100 -0.56 -1.50 -11.06
N TYR A 101 -1.25 -0.49 -10.56
CA TYR A 101 -0.70 0.49 -9.63
C TYR A 101 -0.24 -0.18 -8.34
N LYS A 102 -1.07 -1.07 -7.76
CA LYS A 102 -0.70 -1.82 -6.56
C LYS A 102 0.51 -2.69 -6.80
N GLU A 103 0.51 -3.45 -7.90
CA GLU A 103 1.62 -4.31 -8.29
C GLU A 103 2.92 -3.52 -8.45
N THR A 104 2.89 -2.42 -9.20
CA THR A 104 4.06 -1.56 -9.45
C THR A 104 4.57 -0.93 -8.15
N THR A 105 3.66 -0.45 -7.30
CA THR A 105 4.02 0.15 -6.01
C THR A 105 4.65 -0.88 -5.08
N ASN A 106 4.08 -2.08 -5.02
CA ASN A 106 4.62 -3.18 -4.23
C ASN A 106 6.04 -3.57 -4.67
N GLU A 107 6.28 -3.63 -5.99
CA GLU A 107 7.62 -3.87 -6.53
C GLU A 107 8.59 -2.72 -6.19
N LEU A 108 8.17 -1.47 -6.33
CA LEU A 108 8.98 -0.30 -5.94
C LEU A 108 9.38 -0.37 -4.47
N LEU A 109 8.43 -0.64 -3.58
CA LEU A 109 8.68 -0.79 -2.16
C LEU A 109 9.66 -1.94 -1.88
N PHE A 110 9.51 -3.07 -2.57
CA PHE A 110 10.41 -4.21 -2.41
C PHE A 110 11.84 -3.88 -2.85
N ARG A 111 12.00 -3.17 -3.98
CA ARG A 111 13.32 -2.80 -4.51
C ARG A 111 13.99 -1.67 -3.73
N CYS A 112 13.22 -0.67 -3.27
CA CYS A 112 13.76 0.54 -2.63
C CYS A 112 13.84 0.46 -1.10
N ASN A 113 12.89 -0.23 -0.45
CA ASN A 113 12.81 -0.28 1.02
C ASN A 113 13.42 -1.56 1.60
N ARG A 114 14.04 -2.43 0.78
CA ARG A 114 14.92 -3.49 1.29
C ARG A 114 16.28 -2.91 1.61
N HIS A 115 16.56 -2.78 2.89
CA HIS A 115 17.93 -2.65 3.36
C HIS A 115 18.58 -4.04 3.38
N THR A 116 19.61 -4.24 2.57
CA THR A 116 20.52 -5.42 2.68
C THR A 116 21.51 -5.29 3.84
N CYS A 117 21.37 -4.24 4.65
CA CYS A 117 22.25 -3.95 5.77
C CYS A 117 21.91 -4.80 7.01
N HIS A 118 22.03 -6.12 6.90
CA HIS A 118 22.64 -6.95 7.94
C HIS A 118 23.10 -8.31 7.37
N PRO A 119 24.30 -8.78 7.73
CA PRO A 119 24.82 -10.12 7.46
C PRO A 119 24.12 -11.22 8.27
#